data_AF-A0A4S4D072-F1
#
_entry.id   AF-A0A4S4D072-F1
#
_cell.length_a   1.000
_cell.length_b   1.000
_cell.length_c   1.000
_cell.angle_alpha   90.00
_cell.angle_beta   90.00
_cell.angle_gamma   90.00
#
_symmetry.space_group_name_H-M   'P 1'
#
loop_
_entity.id
_entity.type
_entity.pdbx_description
1 polymer ?
#
loop_
_entity_poly.entity_id
_entity_poly.type
_entity_poly.pdbx_seq_one_letter_code
_entity_poly.pdbx_strand_id
1 'polypeptide(L)'
;MTGWEEYSLIKKPEQLRKIQPNDIPLSYYVGLLGMPGFTAYAGFHEVCAPKKGDYLFVSAASGAVGQLVGQLAKLHGCYVVGSAGTDQKVDLLKNKLGFDEAFNYKKETDLDAALKRFFPKGIDIYFDNVGGRMLDAALTNMRIHGRVAICGMVSEQSLSNIRGIYKVFNLISRRITMQGFLQSDYLHLYPQFLEDVISYYKQGKIVYIEDMNEGLETAPAAFVGLCSGKNVGKQVICVARE
;
A
#
# COMPACT_ATOMS: atom_id res chain seq x y z
N MET A 1 -8.62 20.81 8.19
CA MET A 1 -7.52 20.42 7.27
C MET A 1 -6.39 21.41 7.42
N THR A 2 -5.16 20.92 7.49
CA THR A 2 -3.94 21.72 7.40
C THR A 2 -3.68 22.15 5.96
N GLY A 3 -2.94 23.25 5.75
CA GLY A 3 -2.48 23.72 4.45
C GLY A 3 -1.05 23.28 4.13
N TRP A 4 -0.59 23.54 2.91
CA TRP A 4 0.83 23.56 2.56
C TRP A 4 1.38 24.96 2.86
N GLU A 5 1.73 25.16 4.12
CA GLU A 5 2.13 26.44 4.71
C GLU A 5 2.93 26.17 6.00
N GLU A 6 3.64 27.18 6.51
CA GLU A 6 4.44 27.04 7.74
C GLU A 6 3.57 27.01 9.01
N TYR A 7 2.44 27.71 9.00
CA TYR A 7 1.51 27.79 10.14
C TYR A 7 0.06 27.68 9.66
N SER A 8 -0.73 26.81 10.30
CA SER A 8 -2.17 26.67 10.04
C SER A 8 -3.00 26.96 11.29
N LEU A 9 -4.03 27.82 11.15
CA LEU A 9 -5.07 27.96 12.17
C LEU A 9 -6.17 26.92 11.96
N ILE A 10 -6.27 25.93 12.85
CA ILE A 10 -7.27 24.86 12.76
C ILE A 10 -8.55 25.22 13.51
N LYS A 11 -9.63 25.50 12.75
CA LYS A 11 -10.94 25.89 13.32
C LYS A 11 -11.76 24.73 13.92
N LYS A 12 -11.40 23.48 13.58
CA LYS A 12 -12.10 22.25 14.00
C LYS A 12 -11.11 21.27 14.64
N PRO A 13 -10.64 21.55 15.87
CA PRO A 13 -9.58 20.76 16.52
C PRO A 13 -9.99 19.31 16.79
N GLU A 14 -11.28 19.00 16.85
CA GLU A 14 -11.82 17.64 17.02
C GLU A 14 -11.46 16.69 15.87
N GLN A 15 -11.02 17.21 14.74
CA GLN A 15 -10.52 16.41 13.60
C GLN A 15 -9.06 15.99 13.75
N LEU A 16 -8.34 16.54 14.75
CA LEU A 16 -6.94 16.26 14.99
C LEU A 16 -6.79 15.09 15.96
N ARG A 17 -5.68 14.38 15.83
CA ARG A 17 -5.27 13.34 16.77
C ARG A 17 -4.05 13.82 17.51
N LYS A 18 -4.15 13.87 18.84
CA LYS A 18 -3.01 14.21 19.69
C LYS A 18 -2.02 13.04 19.67
N ILE A 19 -0.80 13.32 19.21
CA ILE A 19 0.32 12.38 19.31
C ILE A 19 0.73 12.31 20.78
N GLN A 20 0.82 11.10 21.31
CA GLN A 20 1.36 10.88 22.65
C GLN A 20 2.89 10.81 22.55
N PRO A 21 3.64 11.45 23.48
CA PRO A 21 5.09 11.38 23.49
C PRO A 21 5.57 9.93 23.53
N ASN A 22 6.42 9.57 22.58
CA ASN A 22 7.08 8.27 22.50
C ASN A 22 8.36 8.38 21.65
N ASP A 23 9.14 7.30 21.57
CA ASP A 23 10.40 7.27 20.83
C ASP A 23 10.24 7.04 19.31
N ILE A 24 9.04 7.21 18.75
CA ILE A 24 8.79 7.05 17.31
C ILE A 24 9.03 8.39 16.61
N PRO A 25 9.76 8.42 15.47
CA PRO A 25 9.93 9.64 14.68
C PRO A 25 8.58 10.27 14.30
N LEU A 26 8.44 11.58 14.46
CA LEU A 26 7.17 12.27 14.19
C LEU A 26 6.73 12.19 12.73
N SER A 27 7.68 12.10 11.77
CA SER A 27 7.37 11.90 10.36
C SER A 27 6.52 10.65 10.12
N TYR A 28 6.63 9.63 10.97
CA TYR A 28 5.88 8.39 10.79
C TYR A 28 4.37 8.58 10.98
N TYR A 29 3.94 9.66 11.65
CA TYR A 29 2.52 10.00 11.79
C TYR A 29 1.88 10.54 10.50
N VAL A 30 2.66 10.91 9.48
CA VAL A 30 2.14 11.18 8.13
C VAL A 30 2.13 9.93 7.23
N GLY A 31 2.63 8.80 7.75
CA GLY A 31 2.89 7.56 7.04
C GLY A 31 2.47 6.32 7.84
N LEU A 32 3.46 5.64 8.45
CA LEU A 32 3.32 4.36 9.15
C LEU A 32 2.24 4.35 10.23
N LEU A 33 2.15 5.40 11.05
CA LEU A 33 1.17 5.57 12.13
C LEU A 33 0.01 6.49 11.72
N GLY A 34 0.07 7.02 10.50
CA GLY A 34 -0.92 7.92 9.92
C GLY A 34 -1.97 7.21 9.08
N MET A 35 -2.63 8.00 8.23
CA MET A 35 -3.64 7.51 7.30
C MET A 35 -3.15 6.38 6.37
N PRO A 36 -1.93 6.43 5.77
CA PRO A 36 -1.48 5.35 4.89
C PRO A 36 -1.28 4.01 5.62
N GLY A 37 -0.67 4.03 6.80
CA GLY A 37 -0.48 2.82 7.59
C GLY A 37 -1.81 2.24 8.06
N PHE A 38 -2.74 3.09 8.46
CA PHE A 38 -4.06 2.63 8.88
C PHE A 38 -4.89 2.08 7.70
N THR A 39 -4.75 2.66 6.51
CA THR A 39 -5.33 2.11 5.27
C THR A 39 -4.81 0.70 5.00
N ALA A 40 -3.50 0.48 5.14
CA ALA A 40 -2.90 -0.86 4.99
C ALA A 40 -3.45 -1.83 6.03
N TYR A 41 -3.53 -1.42 7.30
CA TYR A 41 -4.04 -2.25 8.40
C TYR A 41 -5.49 -2.66 8.19
N ALA A 42 -6.40 -1.69 7.98
CA ALA A 42 -7.82 -1.96 7.76
C ALA A 42 -8.06 -2.79 6.49
N GLY A 43 -7.43 -2.41 5.37
CA GLY A 43 -7.58 -3.14 4.11
C GLY A 43 -7.09 -4.58 4.22
N PHE A 44 -5.95 -4.80 4.87
CA PHE A 44 -5.40 -6.14 5.03
C PHE A 44 -6.25 -6.97 6.00
N HIS A 45 -6.54 -6.49 7.21
CA HIS A 45 -7.24 -7.30 8.21
C HIS A 45 -8.73 -7.49 7.91
N GLU A 46 -9.43 -6.42 7.51
CA GLU A 46 -10.90 -6.45 7.39
C GLU A 46 -11.36 -6.81 5.98
N VAL A 47 -10.72 -6.27 4.93
CA VAL A 47 -11.17 -6.48 3.54
C VAL A 47 -10.55 -7.73 2.95
N CYS A 48 -9.25 -7.97 3.16
CA CYS A 48 -8.62 -9.19 2.69
C CYS A 48 -8.92 -10.41 3.58
N ALA A 49 -9.29 -10.22 4.84
CA ALA A 49 -9.58 -11.27 5.82
C ALA A 49 -8.62 -12.48 5.69
N PRO A 50 -7.31 -12.26 5.91
CA PRO A 50 -6.26 -13.18 5.54
C PRO A 50 -6.29 -14.45 6.36
N LYS A 51 -5.81 -15.54 5.77
CA LYS A 51 -5.54 -16.80 6.47
C LYS A 51 -4.06 -17.09 6.36
N LYS A 52 -3.50 -17.69 7.42
CA LYS A 52 -2.12 -18.20 7.39
C LYS A 52 -1.96 -19.15 6.19
N GLY A 53 -0.90 -18.93 5.40
CA GLY A 53 -0.61 -19.69 4.18
C GLY A 53 -1.28 -19.16 2.91
N ASP A 54 -2.07 -18.08 2.98
CA ASP A 54 -2.62 -17.42 1.79
C ASP A 54 -1.49 -16.85 0.91
N TYR A 55 -1.72 -16.86 -0.40
CA TYR A 55 -0.84 -16.27 -1.41
C TYR A 55 -1.32 -14.84 -1.73
N LEU A 56 -0.53 -13.84 -1.34
CA LEU A 56 -0.90 -12.44 -1.41
C LEU A 56 -0.04 -11.68 -2.45
N PHE A 57 -0.71 -10.97 -3.35
CA PHE A 57 -0.09 -10.06 -4.31
C PHE A 57 -0.37 -8.60 -3.91
N VAL A 58 0.65 -7.74 -3.97
CA VAL A 58 0.52 -6.29 -3.73
C VAL A 58 0.98 -5.51 -4.97
N SER A 59 0.13 -4.63 -5.49
CA SER A 59 0.53 -3.65 -6.50
C SER A 59 1.02 -2.35 -5.85
N ALA A 60 1.93 -1.63 -6.51
CA ALA A 60 2.65 -0.49 -5.92
C ALA A 60 3.27 -0.82 -4.55
N ALA A 61 3.86 -2.01 -4.44
CA ALA A 61 4.24 -2.63 -3.18
C ALA A 61 5.31 -1.86 -2.40
N SER A 62 6.16 -1.08 -3.07
CA SER A 62 7.19 -0.25 -2.42
C SER A 62 6.66 1.12 -1.97
N GLY A 63 5.36 1.40 -2.13
CA GLY A 63 4.73 2.65 -1.74
C GLY A 63 4.38 2.71 -0.26
N ALA A 64 3.75 3.80 0.18
CA ALA A 64 3.37 4.03 1.57
C ALA A 64 2.47 2.92 2.16
N VAL A 65 1.40 2.55 1.45
CA VAL A 65 0.44 1.51 1.88
C VAL A 65 1.03 0.12 1.65
N GLY A 66 1.50 -0.14 0.43
CA GLY A 66 1.96 -1.46 0.00
C GLY A 66 3.10 -2.05 0.84
N GLN A 67 4.04 -1.19 1.30
CA GLN A 67 5.18 -1.66 2.08
C GLN A 67 4.75 -2.21 3.45
N LEU A 68 3.67 -1.68 4.02
CA LEU A 68 3.14 -2.14 5.29
C LEU A 68 2.24 -3.36 5.09
N VAL A 69 1.38 -3.38 4.05
CA VAL A 69 0.55 -4.55 3.72
C VAL A 69 1.39 -5.81 3.58
N GLY A 70 2.50 -5.74 2.85
CA GLY A 70 3.38 -6.88 2.67
C GLY A 70 3.98 -7.39 3.98
N GLN A 71 4.47 -6.48 4.83
CA GLN A 71 5.05 -6.85 6.13
C GLN A 71 4.00 -7.43 7.09
N LEU A 72 2.79 -6.86 7.16
CA LEU A 72 1.68 -7.43 7.93
C LEU A 72 1.33 -8.84 7.44
N ALA A 73 1.31 -9.04 6.11
CA ALA A 73 1.07 -10.35 5.52
C ALA A 73 2.19 -11.36 5.84
N LYS A 74 3.46 -10.94 5.82
CA LYS A 74 4.59 -11.79 6.26
C LYS A 74 4.45 -12.18 7.73
N LEU A 75 4.12 -11.23 8.61
CA LEU A 75 3.88 -11.49 10.04
C LEU A 75 2.69 -12.42 10.26
N HIS A 76 1.67 -12.35 9.40
CA HIS A 76 0.52 -13.25 9.42
C HIS A 76 0.82 -14.66 8.86
N GLY A 77 2.00 -14.87 8.26
CA GLY A 77 2.41 -16.15 7.69
C GLY A 77 1.88 -16.40 6.28
N CYS A 78 1.67 -15.35 5.49
CA CYS A 78 1.35 -15.43 4.07
C CYS A 78 2.62 -15.56 3.21
N TYR A 79 2.45 -16.09 1.99
CA TYR A 79 3.41 -15.94 0.90
C TYR A 79 3.10 -14.63 0.16
N VAL A 80 4.08 -13.75 0.00
CA VAL A 80 3.86 -12.36 -0.42
C VAL A 80 4.73 -12.01 -1.62
N VAL A 81 4.08 -11.54 -2.69
CA VAL A 81 4.76 -11.03 -3.89
C VAL A 81 4.36 -9.59 -4.16
N GLY A 82 5.35 -8.75 -4.49
CA GLY A 82 5.15 -7.34 -4.77
C GLY A 82 5.50 -6.95 -6.20
N SER A 83 4.76 -5.99 -6.77
CA SER A 83 5.17 -5.33 -8.01
C SER A 83 5.58 -3.88 -7.75
N ALA A 84 6.66 -3.45 -8.41
CA ALA A 84 7.16 -2.08 -8.35
C ALA A 84 7.69 -1.61 -9.71
N GLY A 85 7.95 -0.30 -9.84
CA GLY A 85 8.27 0.33 -11.13
C GLY A 85 9.75 0.45 -11.49
N THR A 86 10.67 0.01 -10.62
CA THR A 86 12.12 0.04 -10.85
C THR A 86 12.78 -1.16 -10.14
N ASP A 87 13.95 -1.58 -10.61
CA ASP A 87 14.69 -2.69 -10.00
C ASP A 87 15.13 -2.35 -8.57
N GLN A 88 15.54 -1.10 -8.32
CA GLN A 88 15.84 -0.62 -6.97
C GLN A 88 14.68 -0.86 -6.00
N LYS A 89 13.44 -0.64 -6.44
CA LYS A 89 12.25 -0.89 -5.62
C LYS A 89 11.96 -2.38 -5.46
N VAL A 90 12.30 -3.20 -6.44
CA VAL A 90 12.21 -4.67 -6.36
C VAL A 90 13.21 -5.20 -5.33
N ASP A 91 14.46 -4.75 -5.39
CA ASP A 91 15.50 -5.11 -4.42
C ASP A 91 15.11 -4.68 -3.01
N LEU A 92 14.51 -3.50 -2.87
CA LEU A 92 13.99 -3.01 -1.60
C LEU A 92 12.92 -3.94 -1.01
N LEU A 93 11.99 -4.41 -1.84
CA LEU A 93 10.91 -5.30 -1.42
C LEU A 93 11.46 -6.61 -0.87
N LYS A 94 12.41 -7.23 -1.58
CA LYS A 94 12.99 -8.52 -1.18
C LYS A 94 13.93 -8.38 0.01
N ASN A 95 14.87 -7.42 -0.05
CA ASN A 95 15.99 -7.37 0.88
C ASN A 95 15.70 -6.60 2.16
N LYS A 96 14.80 -5.59 2.14
CA LYS A 96 14.47 -4.79 3.34
C LYS A 96 13.07 -5.04 3.89
N LEU A 97 12.09 -5.27 3.01
CA LEU A 97 10.68 -5.41 3.42
C LEU A 97 10.23 -6.86 3.58
N GLY A 98 11.10 -7.83 3.29
CA GLY A 98 10.87 -9.26 3.54
C GLY A 98 9.84 -9.93 2.64
N PHE A 99 9.53 -9.34 1.47
CA PHE A 99 8.70 -9.99 0.46
C PHE A 99 9.40 -11.27 -0.04
N ASP A 100 8.65 -12.33 -0.29
CA ASP A 100 9.22 -13.57 -0.81
C ASP A 100 9.74 -13.36 -2.23
N GLU A 101 8.94 -12.70 -3.06
CA GLU A 101 9.32 -12.33 -4.41
C GLU A 101 8.85 -10.93 -4.77
N ALA A 102 9.51 -10.32 -5.77
CA ALA A 102 9.06 -9.08 -6.35
C ALA A 102 9.50 -8.94 -7.80
N PHE A 103 8.79 -8.13 -8.57
CA PHE A 103 9.13 -7.90 -9.98
C PHE A 103 8.88 -6.47 -10.44
N ASN A 104 9.64 -6.07 -11.46
CA ASN A 104 9.53 -4.77 -12.09
C ASN A 104 8.48 -4.83 -13.21
N TYR A 105 7.26 -4.35 -12.94
CA TYR A 105 6.15 -4.48 -13.90
C TYR A 105 6.40 -3.75 -15.23
N LYS A 106 7.32 -2.76 -15.27
CA LYS A 106 7.65 -2.03 -16.50
C LYS A 106 8.53 -2.83 -17.46
N LYS A 107 9.18 -3.90 -16.97
CA LYS A 107 10.02 -4.80 -17.77
C LYS A 107 9.27 -6.03 -18.29
N GLU A 108 8.04 -6.26 -17.80
CA GLU A 108 7.23 -7.39 -18.21
C GLU A 108 6.42 -7.05 -19.46
N THR A 109 6.60 -7.84 -20.52
CA THR A 109 5.77 -7.73 -21.73
C THR A 109 4.38 -8.33 -21.55
N ASP A 110 4.27 -9.33 -20.66
CA ASP A 110 3.03 -10.02 -20.31
C ASP A 110 2.90 -10.18 -18.79
N LEU A 111 1.95 -9.45 -18.20
CA LEU A 111 1.67 -9.48 -16.77
C LEU A 111 1.01 -10.80 -16.33
N ASP A 112 0.25 -11.48 -17.19
CA ASP A 112 -0.35 -12.77 -16.86
C ASP A 112 0.73 -13.83 -16.70
N ALA A 113 1.65 -13.90 -17.65
CA ALA A 113 2.82 -14.77 -17.57
C ALA A 113 3.68 -14.44 -16.34
N ALA A 114 3.92 -13.15 -16.06
CA ALA A 114 4.68 -12.73 -14.88
C ALA A 114 4.04 -13.22 -13.58
N LEU A 115 2.73 -13.02 -13.39
CA LEU A 115 2.04 -13.47 -12.20
C LEU A 115 2.07 -14.99 -12.06
N LYS A 116 1.92 -15.76 -13.15
CA LYS A 116 2.02 -17.24 -13.09
C LYS A 116 3.39 -17.74 -12.64
N ARG A 117 4.49 -17.05 -13.01
CA ARG A 117 5.84 -17.43 -12.56
C ARG A 117 5.97 -17.37 -11.04
N PHE A 118 5.40 -16.35 -10.41
CA PHE A 118 5.48 -16.15 -8.96
C PHE A 118 4.33 -16.85 -8.20
N PHE A 119 3.21 -17.09 -8.86
CA PHE A 119 2.03 -17.75 -8.29
C PHE A 119 1.61 -18.96 -9.13
N PRO A 120 2.41 -20.05 -9.16
CA PRO A 120 2.07 -21.25 -9.92
C PRO A 120 0.77 -21.92 -9.44
N LYS A 121 0.36 -21.64 -8.19
CA LYS A 121 -0.90 -22.11 -7.57
C LYS A 121 -2.03 -21.07 -7.58
N GLY A 122 -1.78 -19.89 -8.15
CA GLY A 122 -2.68 -18.73 -8.16
C GLY A 122 -2.61 -17.85 -6.90
N ILE A 123 -3.40 -16.78 -6.90
CA ILE A 123 -3.43 -15.70 -5.90
C ILE A 123 -4.67 -15.82 -5.02
N ASP A 124 -4.53 -15.93 -3.69
CA ASP A 124 -5.66 -15.92 -2.76
C ASP A 124 -6.13 -14.50 -2.43
N ILE A 125 -5.19 -13.55 -2.37
CA ILE A 125 -5.45 -12.16 -2.01
C ILE A 125 -4.72 -11.23 -2.98
N TYR A 126 -5.43 -10.25 -3.53
CA TYR A 126 -4.83 -9.12 -4.24
C TYR A 126 -5.14 -7.82 -3.52
N PHE A 127 -4.11 -7.13 -3.05
CA PHE A 127 -4.23 -5.77 -2.53
C PHE A 127 -3.94 -4.78 -3.66
N ASP A 128 -4.99 -4.19 -4.22
CA ASP A 128 -4.91 -3.35 -5.42
C ASP A 128 -4.77 -1.87 -5.09
N ASN A 129 -3.61 -1.31 -5.44
CA ASN A 129 -3.32 0.13 -5.37
C ASN A 129 -3.27 0.79 -6.76
N VAL A 130 -3.39 0.01 -7.85
CA VAL A 130 -3.04 0.46 -9.20
C VAL A 130 -4.22 0.39 -10.16
N GLY A 131 -4.96 -0.72 -10.20
CA GLY A 131 -6.00 -0.95 -11.20
C GLY A 131 -5.45 -1.34 -12.58
N GLY A 132 -6.21 -1.00 -13.62
CA GLY A 132 -5.81 -1.13 -15.03
C GLY A 132 -5.40 -2.55 -15.45
N ARG A 133 -4.33 -2.63 -16.27
CA ARG A 133 -3.80 -3.91 -16.79
C ARG A 133 -3.38 -4.90 -15.70
N MET A 134 -2.92 -4.41 -14.56
CA MET A 134 -2.50 -5.25 -13.46
C MET A 134 -3.70 -5.95 -12.81
N LEU A 135 -4.83 -5.23 -12.63
CA LEU A 135 -6.06 -5.82 -12.12
C LEU A 135 -6.60 -6.93 -13.04
N ASP A 136 -6.62 -6.71 -14.35
CA ASP A 136 -7.03 -7.75 -15.31
C ASP A 136 -6.15 -9.01 -15.22
N ALA A 137 -4.82 -8.83 -15.12
CA ALA A 137 -3.89 -9.93 -14.96
C ALA A 137 -4.08 -10.65 -13.62
N ALA A 138 -4.26 -9.91 -12.53
CA ALA A 138 -4.52 -10.47 -11.20
C ALA A 138 -5.81 -11.30 -11.19
N LEU A 139 -6.93 -10.75 -11.68
CA LEU A 139 -8.22 -11.45 -11.76
C LEU A 139 -8.13 -12.79 -12.51
N THR A 140 -7.31 -12.84 -13.55
CA THR A 140 -7.09 -14.07 -14.33
C THR A 140 -6.35 -15.15 -13.52
N ASN A 141 -5.48 -14.74 -12.58
CA ASN A 141 -4.61 -15.59 -11.76
C ASN A 141 -5.13 -15.83 -10.34
N MET A 142 -6.29 -15.29 -9.96
CA MET A 142 -6.88 -15.52 -8.65
C MET A 142 -7.23 -17.00 -8.43
N ARG A 143 -7.22 -17.45 -7.18
CA ARG A 143 -7.74 -18.74 -6.75
C ARG A 143 -9.24 -18.67 -6.53
N ILE A 144 -9.87 -19.83 -6.42
CA ILE A 144 -11.30 -19.91 -6.07
C ILE A 144 -11.48 -19.31 -4.66
N HIS A 145 -12.50 -18.47 -4.48
CA HIS A 145 -12.74 -17.67 -3.27
C HIS A 145 -11.65 -16.64 -2.96
N GLY A 146 -10.91 -16.23 -3.99
CA GLY A 146 -9.94 -15.14 -3.88
C GLY A 146 -10.59 -13.82 -3.45
N ARG A 147 -9.81 -12.95 -2.80
CA ARG A 147 -10.27 -11.64 -2.31
C ARG A 147 -9.42 -10.53 -2.92
N VAL A 148 -10.08 -9.47 -3.38
CA VAL A 148 -9.43 -8.29 -3.94
C VAL A 148 -9.85 -7.07 -3.13
N ALA A 149 -8.91 -6.48 -2.41
CA ALA A 149 -9.11 -5.20 -1.73
C ALA A 149 -8.73 -4.07 -2.68
N ILE A 150 -9.72 -3.31 -3.15
CA ILE A 150 -9.53 -2.15 -4.02
C ILE A 150 -9.22 -0.94 -3.13
N CYS A 151 -7.93 -0.72 -2.86
CA CYS A 151 -7.44 0.39 -2.06
C CYS A 151 -7.30 1.68 -2.89
N GLY A 152 -6.90 1.55 -4.16
CA GLY A 152 -6.74 2.68 -5.07
C GLY A 152 -6.50 2.22 -6.51
N MET A 153 -6.69 3.15 -7.44
CA MET A 153 -6.44 2.92 -8.87
C MET A 153 -5.54 4.02 -9.43
N VAL A 154 -4.29 4.08 -8.96
CA VAL A 154 -3.38 5.19 -9.34
C VAL A 154 -3.10 5.25 -10.84
N SER A 155 -3.23 4.14 -11.60
CA SER A 155 -3.05 4.19 -13.05
C SER A 155 -4.21 4.83 -13.81
N GLU A 156 -5.38 4.96 -13.18
CA GLU A 156 -6.62 5.46 -13.79
C GLU A 156 -6.96 6.90 -13.38
N GLN A 157 -6.03 7.61 -12.72
CA GLN A 157 -6.27 8.99 -12.25
C GLN A 157 -6.39 10.03 -13.38
N SER A 158 -5.98 9.69 -14.60
CA SER A 158 -6.16 10.56 -15.76
C SER A 158 -7.55 10.36 -16.38
N LEU A 159 -8.43 11.36 -16.23
CA LEU A 159 -9.80 11.35 -16.75
C LEU A 159 -9.91 11.21 -18.28
N SER A 160 -8.80 11.34 -19.01
CA SER A 160 -8.79 11.34 -20.48
C SER A 160 -8.69 9.94 -21.11
N ASN A 161 -8.40 8.88 -20.34
CA ASN A 161 -8.23 7.53 -20.88
C ASN A 161 -8.67 6.44 -19.90
N ILE A 162 -9.94 6.49 -19.49
CA ILE A 162 -10.53 5.50 -18.58
C ILE A 162 -10.53 4.13 -19.25
N ARG A 163 -9.78 3.19 -18.67
CA ARG A 163 -9.72 1.81 -19.16
C ARG A 163 -10.80 0.96 -18.48
N GLY A 164 -11.48 0.12 -19.27
CA GLY A 164 -12.41 -0.88 -18.72
C GLY A 164 -11.70 -2.03 -17.99
N ILE A 165 -12.40 -2.67 -17.06
CA ILE A 165 -11.98 -3.94 -16.45
C ILE A 165 -12.54 -5.07 -17.32
N TYR A 166 -11.69 -5.82 -18.00
CA TYR A 166 -12.11 -6.80 -19.02
C TYR A 166 -12.24 -8.21 -18.46
N LYS A 167 -11.58 -8.53 -17.35
CA LYS A 167 -11.52 -9.89 -16.79
C LYS A 167 -12.56 -10.17 -15.70
N VAL A 168 -13.65 -9.40 -15.67
CA VAL A 168 -14.73 -9.50 -14.66
C VAL A 168 -15.45 -10.84 -14.62
N PHE A 169 -15.45 -11.63 -15.70
CA PHE A 169 -16.01 -12.99 -15.69
C PHE A 169 -15.31 -13.92 -14.69
N ASN A 170 -14.04 -13.63 -14.34
CA ASN A 170 -13.34 -14.36 -13.28
C ASN A 170 -14.00 -14.21 -11.91
N LEU A 171 -14.73 -13.11 -11.66
CA LEU A 171 -15.48 -12.94 -10.41
C LEU A 171 -16.50 -14.06 -10.22
N ILE A 172 -17.18 -14.48 -11.30
CA ILE A 172 -18.16 -15.56 -11.29
C ILE A 172 -17.47 -16.93 -11.27
N SER A 173 -16.57 -17.17 -12.21
CA SER A 173 -15.94 -18.49 -12.38
C SER A 173 -15.02 -18.89 -11.22
N ARG A 174 -14.52 -17.92 -10.45
CA ARG A 174 -13.66 -18.16 -9.27
C ARG A 174 -14.33 -17.71 -7.96
N ARG A 175 -15.56 -17.18 -7.99
CA ARG A 175 -16.27 -16.67 -6.79
C ARG A 175 -15.43 -15.66 -6.00
N ILE A 176 -14.81 -14.72 -6.71
CA ILE A 176 -13.94 -13.71 -6.12
C ILE A 176 -14.79 -12.62 -5.46
N THR A 177 -14.41 -12.22 -4.26
CA THR A 177 -14.91 -10.98 -3.66
C THR A 177 -13.98 -9.84 -4.07
N MET A 178 -14.53 -8.82 -4.72
CA MET A 178 -13.79 -7.59 -5.07
C MET A 178 -14.47 -6.41 -4.40
N GLN A 179 -13.79 -5.77 -3.45
CA GLN A 179 -14.38 -4.80 -2.55
C GLN A 179 -13.49 -3.55 -2.42
N GLY A 180 -14.09 -2.39 -2.69
CA GLY A 180 -13.51 -1.10 -2.32
C GLY A 180 -13.77 -0.78 -0.86
N PHE A 181 -12.92 0.06 -0.27
CA PHE A 181 -13.05 0.47 1.11
C PHE A 181 -12.44 1.85 1.36
N LEU A 182 -12.91 2.53 2.42
CA LEU A 182 -12.27 3.72 2.95
C LEU A 182 -11.83 3.45 4.38
N GLN A 183 -10.59 3.82 4.73
CA GLN A 183 -10.10 3.63 6.12
C GLN A 183 -10.98 4.32 7.17
N SER A 184 -11.69 5.38 6.78
CA SER A 184 -12.61 6.12 7.65
C SER A 184 -13.78 5.28 8.17
N ASP A 185 -14.13 4.19 7.48
CA ASP A 185 -15.20 3.30 7.91
C ASP A 185 -14.74 2.39 9.07
N TYR A 186 -13.42 2.29 9.28
CA TYR A 186 -12.78 1.42 10.25
C TYR A 186 -12.22 2.16 11.46
N LEU A 187 -12.52 3.45 11.64
CA LEU A 187 -11.93 4.30 12.69
C LEU A 187 -11.93 3.72 14.11
N HIS A 188 -12.89 2.84 14.42
CA HIS A 188 -12.96 2.11 15.68
C HIS A 188 -11.74 1.18 15.93
N LEU A 189 -11.05 0.75 14.87
CA LEU A 189 -9.82 -0.06 14.93
C LEU A 189 -8.54 0.78 15.09
N TYR A 190 -8.61 2.12 15.00
CA TYR A 190 -7.42 2.95 15.02
C TYR A 190 -6.57 2.81 16.31
N PRO A 191 -7.16 2.69 17.52
CA PRO A 191 -6.38 2.41 18.73
C PRO A 191 -5.61 1.09 18.66
N GLN A 192 -6.26 0.01 18.21
CA GLN A 192 -5.63 -1.31 18.04
C GLN A 192 -4.50 -1.26 17.01
N PHE A 193 -4.74 -0.59 15.88
CA PHE A 193 -3.72 -0.37 14.85
C PHE A 193 -2.45 0.30 15.41
N LEU A 194 -2.61 1.36 16.22
CA LEU A 194 -1.47 2.04 16.81
C LEU A 194 -0.70 1.12 17.76
N GLU A 195 -1.40 0.39 18.63
CA GLU A 195 -0.79 -0.55 19.57
C GLU A 195 0.03 -1.61 18.83
N ASP A 196 -0.57 -2.28 17.84
CA ASP A 196 0.07 -3.35 17.08
C ASP A 196 1.28 -2.84 16.29
N VAL A 197 1.11 -1.77 15.52
CA VAL A 197 2.18 -1.26 14.63
C VAL A 197 3.33 -0.66 15.43
N ILE A 198 3.07 0.05 16.53
CA ILE A 198 4.14 0.53 17.44
C ILE A 198 4.87 -0.67 18.04
N SER A 199 4.14 -1.69 18.49
CA SER A 199 4.72 -2.90 19.07
C SER A 199 5.61 -3.64 18.06
N TYR A 200 5.15 -3.85 16.83
CA TYR A 200 5.93 -4.49 15.78
C TYR A 200 7.17 -3.66 15.39
N TYR A 201 7.04 -2.34 15.30
CA TYR A 201 8.16 -1.46 15.01
C TYR A 201 9.23 -1.50 16.12
N LYS A 202 8.83 -1.37 17.39
CA LYS A 202 9.75 -1.44 18.53
C LYS A 202 10.45 -2.79 18.65
N GLN A 203 9.80 -3.88 18.21
CA GLN A 203 10.39 -5.22 18.14
C GLN A 203 11.30 -5.43 16.92
N GLY A 204 11.44 -4.44 16.03
CA GLY A 204 12.20 -4.56 14.78
C GLY A 204 11.55 -5.50 13.76
N LYS A 205 10.26 -5.82 13.92
CA LYS A 205 9.50 -6.68 13.00
C LYS A 205 8.98 -5.95 11.77
N ILE A 206 8.90 -4.62 11.85
CA ILE A 206 8.50 -3.75 10.74
C ILE A 206 9.58 -2.69 10.54
N VAL A 207 9.96 -2.50 9.28
CA VAL A 207 10.79 -1.40 8.81
C VAL A 207 9.94 -0.48 7.95
N TYR A 208 10.18 0.83 8.03
CA TYR A 208 9.44 1.82 7.25
C TYR A 208 10.37 2.75 6.51
N ILE A 209 10.05 3.00 5.24
CA ILE A 209 10.90 3.73 4.32
C ILE A 209 10.18 5.00 3.89
N GLU A 210 10.80 6.12 4.20
CA GLU A 210 10.39 7.46 3.82
C GLU A 210 11.33 7.98 2.71
N ASP A 211 10.73 8.67 1.75
CA ASP A 211 11.41 9.52 0.79
C ASP A 211 11.18 10.96 1.24
N MET A 212 12.17 11.52 1.95
CA MET A 212 12.03 12.80 2.62
C MET A 212 12.69 13.90 1.79
N ASN A 213 11.91 14.94 1.49
CA ASN A 213 12.41 16.19 0.95
C ASN A 213 12.35 17.28 2.02
N GLU A 214 13.40 18.10 2.10
CA GLU A 214 13.50 19.23 3.00
C GLU A 214 12.96 20.49 2.33
N GLY A 215 12.19 21.30 3.06
CA GLY A 215 11.66 22.58 2.59
C GLY A 215 10.32 22.47 1.87
N LEU A 216 9.40 23.39 2.20
CA LEU A 216 8.06 23.46 1.62
C LEU A 216 8.09 23.70 0.10
N GLU A 217 9.10 24.40 -0.38
CA GLU A 217 9.37 24.70 -1.79
C GLU A 217 9.55 23.44 -2.66
N THR A 218 9.92 22.30 -2.06
CA THR A 218 10.09 21.04 -2.77
C THR A 218 8.77 20.28 -2.95
N ALA A 219 7.72 20.64 -2.21
CA ALA A 219 6.45 19.91 -2.16
C ALA A 219 5.78 19.75 -3.54
N PRO A 220 5.72 20.78 -4.43
CA PRO A 220 5.11 20.61 -5.75
C PRO A 220 5.86 19.58 -6.61
N ALA A 221 7.20 19.65 -6.63
CA ALA A 221 8.02 18.73 -7.42
C ALA A 221 7.92 17.29 -6.90
N ALA A 222 7.93 17.11 -5.57
CA ALA A 222 7.74 15.83 -4.93
C ALA A 222 6.36 15.22 -5.25
N PHE A 223 5.29 16.03 -5.25
CA PHE A 223 3.96 15.58 -5.60
C PHE A 223 3.84 15.15 -7.06
N VAL A 224 4.41 15.90 -8.01
CA VAL A 224 4.49 15.48 -9.42
C VAL A 224 5.35 14.20 -9.56
N GLY A 225 6.40 14.07 -8.75
CA GLY A 225 7.23 12.88 -8.65
C GLY A 225 6.45 11.63 -8.25
N LEU A 226 5.49 11.75 -7.33
CA LEU A 226 4.60 10.66 -6.91
C LEU A 226 3.80 10.11 -8.10
N CYS A 227 3.22 10.99 -8.93
CA CYS A 227 2.43 10.60 -10.10
C CYS A 227 3.26 9.87 -11.17
N SER A 228 4.56 10.13 -11.23
CA SER A 228 5.51 9.45 -12.12
C SER A 228 6.21 8.25 -11.47
N GLY A 229 5.89 7.97 -10.21
CA GLY A 229 6.47 6.88 -9.43
C GLY A 229 7.96 7.07 -9.14
N LYS A 230 8.45 8.30 -9.01
CA LYS A 230 9.85 8.61 -8.67
C LYS A 230 10.19 8.27 -7.23
N ASN A 231 9.25 8.48 -6.31
CA ASN A 231 9.46 8.30 -4.88
C ASN A 231 9.84 6.86 -4.51
N VAL A 232 10.78 6.66 -3.58
CA VAL A 232 11.16 5.35 -3.02
C VAL A 232 10.68 5.26 -1.57
N GLY A 233 9.50 4.66 -1.37
CA GLY A 233 8.83 4.63 -0.07
C GLY A 233 7.75 5.72 0.05
N LYS A 234 7.47 6.15 1.27
CA LYS A 234 6.49 7.20 1.57
C LYS A 234 7.09 8.58 1.33
N GLN A 235 6.53 9.33 0.39
CA GLN A 235 6.88 10.73 0.20
C GLN A 235 6.53 11.58 1.44
N VAL A 236 7.50 12.29 1.99
CA VAL A 236 7.37 13.22 3.13
C VAL A 236 8.04 14.54 2.78
N ILE A 237 7.45 15.64 3.23
CA ILE A 237 8.05 16.99 3.16
C ILE A 237 8.33 17.45 4.59
N CYS A 238 9.59 17.70 4.92
CA CYS A 238 9.98 18.32 6.18
C CYS A 238 9.88 19.84 6.01
N VAL A 239 8.83 20.43 6.59
CA VAL A 239 8.61 21.89 6.54
C VAL A 239 9.50 22.59 7.56
N ALA A 240 9.58 22.05 8.77
CA ALA A 240 10.46 22.50 9.83
C ALA A 240 10.87 21.29 10.68
N ARG A 241 12.08 21.34 11.24
CA ARG A 241 12.52 20.42 12.28
C ARG A 241 12.21 21.05 13.64
N GLU A 242 11.91 20.20 14.62
CA GLU A 242 11.74 20.62 16.02
C GLU A 242 13.03 21.19 16.61
#